data_AF-M7NG59-F1
#
_entry.id   AF-M7NG59-F1
#
_cell.length_a   1.000
_cell.length_b   1.000
_cell.length_c   1.000
_cell.angle_alpha   90.00
_cell.angle_beta   90.00
_cell.angle_gamma   90.00
#
_symmetry.space_group_name_H-M   'P 1'
#
loop_
_entity.id
_entity.type
_entity.pdbx_description
1 polymer ?
#
loop_
_entity_poly.entity_id
_entity_poly.type
_entity_poly.pdbx_seq_one_letter_code
_entity_poly.pdbx_strand_id
1 'polypeptide(L)'
;MAAGGLWNLGQLARQQLGPEQVKLVGLGAFEGSVTAGRYWGAPLEHMQLPPAREGSWEETLQQAGNSFYLLSKEIAHTNAVQQKVLHRAVGVVYNPEQERRSNYVPSRITKRYDAFLFFKNSQALHPLRQEEAESGLPDTYPWGF
;
A
#
# COMPACT_ATOMS: atom_id res chain seq x y z
N MET A 1 -4.09 -13.94 -3.50
CA MET A 1 -2.89 -14.16 -2.66
C MET A 1 -3.04 -15.44 -1.83
N ALA A 2 -3.78 -15.46 -0.72
CA ALA A 2 -3.88 -16.66 0.13
C ALA A 2 -4.41 -17.92 -0.60
N ALA A 3 -5.45 -17.78 -1.44
CA ALA A 3 -5.98 -18.90 -2.24
C ALA A 3 -5.01 -19.43 -3.32
N GLY A 4 -3.97 -18.66 -3.65
CA GLY A 4 -2.91 -19.07 -4.58
C GLY A 4 -1.64 -19.55 -3.88
N GLY A 5 -1.69 -19.86 -2.58
CA GLY A 5 -0.52 -20.30 -1.81
C GLY A 5 0.48 -19.19 -1.47
N LEU A 6 0.15 -17.92 -1.76
CA LEU A 6 1.01 -16.78 -1.48
C LEU A 6 0.73 -16.23 -0.07
N TRP A 7 1.79 -16.07 0.70
CA TRP A 7 1.77 -15.53 2.06
C TRP A 7 2.21 -14.06 2.05
N ASN A 8 1.61 -13.26 2.94
CA ASN A 8 2.10 -11.90 3.19
C ASN A 8 2.94 -11.89 4.49
N LEU A 9 3.92 -10.98 4.57
CA LEU A 9 4.82 -10.90 5.73
C LEU A 9 4.08 -10.67 7.05
N GLY A 10 3.08 -9.78 7.06
CA GLY A 10 2.28 -9.52 8.26
C GLY A 10 1.47 -10.73 8.75
N GLN A 11 1.02 -11.59 7.83
CA GLN A 11 0.35 -12.85 8.14
C GLN A 11 1.33 -13.83 8.80
N LEU A 12 2.51 -14.01 8.21
CA LEU A 12 3.55 -14.88 8.78
C LEU A 12 3.99 -14.37 10.16
N ALA A 13 4.24 -13.06 10.29
CA ALA A 13 4.60 -12.44 11.55
C ALA A 13 3.55 -12.69 12.65
N ARG A 14 2.26 -12.53 12.34
CA ARG A 14 1.18 -12.84 13.29
C ARG A 14 1.06 -14.32 13.63
N GLN A 15 1.32 -15.21 12.68
CA GLN A 15 1.31 -16.65 12.93
C GLN A 15 2.45 -17.08 13.86
N GLN A 16 3.61 -16.45 13.74
CA GLN A 16 4.78 -16.79 14.53
C GLN A 16 4.80 -16.11 15.90
N LEU A 17 4.39 -14.84 16.00
CA LEU A 17 4.53 -14.01 17.20
C LEU A 17 3.20 -13.73 17.92
N GLY A 18 2.07 -14.01 17.27
CA GLY A 18 0.73 -13.72 17.78
C GLY A 18 0.21 -12.31 17.42
N PRO A 19 -1.12 -12.14 17.34
CA PRO A 19 -1.76 -10.87 16.94
C PRO A 19 -1.64 -9.74 17.98
N GLU A 20 -1.29 -10.06 19.22
CA GLU A 20 -1.05 -9.02 20.23
C GLU A 20 0.33 -8.38 20.11
N GLN A 21 1.33 -9.13 19.63
CA GLN A 21 2.69 -8.66 19.43
C GLN A 21 2.91 -7.98 18.07
N VAL A 22 2.01 -8.20 17.11
CA VAL A 22 2.15 -7.67 15.74
C VAL A 22 0.93 -6.86 15.36
N LYS A 23 1.13 -5.54 15.25
CA LYS A 23 0.10 -4.61 14.77
C LYS A 23 0.27 -4.30 13.29
N LEU A 24 -0.83 -4.41 12.54
CA LEU A 24 -0.88 -4.14 11.10
C LEU A 24 -1.59 -2.81 10.87
N VAL A 25 -0.87 -1.83 10.34
CA VAL A 25 -1.42 -0.51 10.02
C VAL A 25 -1.55 -0.39 8.50
N GLY A 26 -2.76 -0.18 8.02
CA GLY A 26 -3.04 0.10 6.61
C GLY A 26 -2.96 1.58 6.31
N LEU A 27 -2.58 1.92 5.08
CA LEU A 27 -2.64 3.27 4.55
C LEU A 27 -3.41 3.25 3.24
N GLY A 28 -4.24 4.27 3.00
CA GLY A 28 -4.96 4.42 1.75
C GLY A 28 -5.20 5.87 1.39
N ALA A 29 -5.31 6.11 0.08
CA ALA A 29 -5.66 7.42 -0.43
C ALA A 29 -6.73 7.36 -1.53
N PHE A 30 -7.58 8.41 -1.55
CA PHE A 30 -8.65 8.52 -2.53
C PHE A 30 -8.14 8.95 -3.91
N GLU A 31 -7.24 9.93 -3.98
CA GLU A 31 -6.62 10.39 -5.23
C GLU A 31 -5.23 11.00 -4.97
N GLY A 32 -4.57 11.51 -6.00
CA GLY A 32 -3.32 12.27 -5.88
C GLY A 32 -2.23 11.77 -6.81
N SER A 33 -1.02 11.60 -6.29
CA SER A 33 0.09 11.03 -7.06
C SER A 33 0.94 10.06 -6.24
N VAL A 34 1.65 9.19 -6.95
CA VAL A 34 2.54 8.16 -6.39
C VAL A 34 3.85 8.12 -7.16
N THR A 35 4.92 7.66 -6.50
CA THR A 35 6.18 7.29 -7.16
C THR A 35 6.22 5.77 -7.27
N ALA A 36 6.20 5.25 -8.50
CA ALA A 36 6.18 3.81 -8.76
C ALA A 36 6.83 3.49 -10.11
N GLY A 37 7.16 2.22 -10.35
CA GLY A 37 7.51 1.71 -11.68
C GLY A 37 6.32 1.03 -12.35
N ARG A 38 6.32 0.93 -13.69
CA ARG A 38 5.26 0.19 -14.43
C ARG A 38 5.31 -1.32 -14.22
N TYR A 39 6.49 -1.83 -13.85
CA TYR A 39 6.76 -3.22 -13.51
C TYR A 39 7.97 -3.27 -12.57
N TRP A 40 8.24 -4.44 -12.01
CA TRP A 40 9.39 -4.64 -11.12
C TRP A 40 10.71 -4.35 -11.84
N GLY A 41 11.50 -3.43 -11.28
CA GLY A 41 12.78 -2.99 -11.87
C GLY A 41 12.66 -1.92 -12.95
N ALA A 42 11.44 -1.45 -13.28
CA ALA A 42 11.26 -0.30 -14.14
C ALA A 42 11.79 0.99 -13.46
N PRO A 43 12.18 2.01 -14.24
CA PRO A 43 12.48 3.34 -13.71
C PRO A 43 11.34 3.88 -12.85
N LEU A 44 11.68 4.66 -11.82
CA LEU A 44 10.69 5.36 -11.00
C LEU A 44 10.02 6.46 -11.83
N GLU A 45 8.69 6.47 -11.84
CA GLU A 45 7.88 7.50 -12.47
C GLU A 45 7.00 8.17 -11.42
N HIS A 46 6.82 9.49 -11.56
CA HIS A 46 5.78 10.22 -10.87
C HIS A 46 4.45 10.01 -11.62
N MET A 47 3.56 9.21 -11.04
CA MET A 47 2.31 8.79 -11.68
C MET A 47 1.08 9.40 -10.99
N GLN A 48 0.08 9.77 -11.79
CA GLN A 48 -1.20 10.25 -11.28
C GLN A 48 -2.06 9.09 -10.77
N LEU A 49 -2.61 9.27 -9.58
CA LEU A 49 -3.58 8.38 -8.96
C LEU A 49 -4.97 9.00 -9.14
N PRO A 50 -5.82 8.48 -10.04
CA PRO A 50 -7.16 9.03 -10.25
C PRO A 50 -8.03 8.81 -9.01
N PRO A 51 -9.22 9.45 -8.93
CA PRO A 51 -10.21 9.15 -7.91
C PRO A 51 -10.44 7.65 -7.74
N ALA A 52 -10.60 7.23 -6.48
CA ALA A 52 -10.83 5.83 -6.16
C ALA A 52 -12.13 5.34 -6.81
N ARG A 53 -12.12 4.04 -7.15
CA ARG A 53 -13.24 3.39 -7.80
C ARG A 53 -14.49 3.47 -6.92
N GLU A 54 -15.63 3.72 -7.54
CA GLU A 54 -16.93 3.65 -6.85
C GLU A 54 -17.14 2.30 -6.15
N GLY A 55 -17.66 2.35 -4.92
CA GLY A 55 -17.85 1.17 -4.07
C GLY A 55 -16.55 0.59 -3.50
N SER A 56 -15.42 1.30 -3.64
CA SER A 56 -14.20 0.98 -2.93
C SER A 56 -14.21 1.54 -1.51
N TRP A 57 -13.33 0.99 -0.67
CA TRP A 57 -13.12 1.49 0.68
C TRP A 57 -12.71 2.96 0.68
N GLU A 58 -11.79 3.34 -0.21
CA GLU A 58 -11.30 4.70 -0.33
C GLU A 58 -12.39 5.69 -0.75
N GLU A 59 -13.31 5.28 -1.63
CA GLU A 59 -14.45 6.11 -2.02
C GLU A 59 -15.43 6.32 -0.85
N THR A 60 -15.68 5.30 -0.04
CA THR A 60 -16.52 5.45 1.16
C THR A 60 -15.87 6.41 2.17
N LEU A 61 -14.55 6.32 2.35
CA LEU A 61 -13.84 7.12 3.35
C LEU A 61 -13.69 8.60 2.97
N GLN A 62 -13.60 8.94 1.67
CA GLN A 62 -13.44 10.34 1.26
C GLN A 62 -14.59 11.25 1.69
N GLN A 63 -15.78 10.66 1.89
CA GLN A 63 -16.97 11.37 2.34
C GLN A 63 -16.91 11.73 3.84
N ALA A 64 -16.09 11.04 4.63
CA ALA A 64 -15.99 11.21 6.08
C ALA A 64 -14.99 12.30 6.51
N GLY A 65 -14.05 12.69 5.64
CA GLY A 65 -13.07 13.73 5.95
C GLY A 65 -11.85 13.69 5.06
N ASN A 66 -10.99 14.71 5.20
CA ASN A 66 -9.78 14.84 4.37
C ASN A 66 -8.65 13.91 4.83
N SER A 67 -8.41 13.78 6.13
CA SER A 67 -7.40 12.87 6.67
C SER A 67 -7.80 12.44 8.07
N PHE A 68 -7.79 11.15 8.34
CA PHE A 68 -8.16 10.59 9.64
C PHE A 68 -7.62 9.17 9.79
N TYR A 69 -7.76 8.62 11.00
CA TYR A 69 -7.47 7.23 11.26
C TYR A 69 -8.70 6.51 11.79
N LEU A 70 -8.74 5.20 11.57
CA LEU A 70 -9.75 4.31 12.11
C LEU A 70 -9.06 3.18 12.87
N LEU A 71 -9.60 2.84 14.03
CA LEU A 71 -9.21 1.66 14.79
C LEU A 71 -10.22 0.54 14.52
N SER A 72 -9.75 -0.60 14.00
CA SER A 72 -10.62 -1.70 13.59
C SER A 72 -11.50 -2.22 14.72
N LYS A 73 -10.99 -2.22 15.96
CA LYS A 73 -11.76 -2.62 17.15
C LYS A 73 -12.95 -1.70 17.40
N GLU A 74 -12.81 -0.40 17.12
CA GLU A 74 -13.86 0.60 17.36
C GLU A 74 -14.97 0.51 16.32
N ILE A 75 -14.66 0.15 15.07
CA ILE A 75 -15.65 0.07 13.99
C ILE A 75 -16.17 -1.35 13.74
N ALA A 76 -15.59 -2.38 14.38
CA ALA A 76 -15.90 -3.78 14.09
C ALA A 76 -17.37 -4.18 14.29
N HIS A 77 -18.12 -3.43 15.10
CA HIS A 77 -19.53 -3.68 15.37
C HIS A 77 -20.47 -3.20 14.25
N THR A 78 -19.98 -2.41 13.30
CA THR A 78 -20.79 -1.92 12.18
C THR A 78 -20.84 -2.96 11.05
N ASN A 79 -22.04 -3.42 10.66
CA ASN A 79 -22.21 -4.43 9.61
C ASN A 79 -21.56 -4.05 8.27
N ALA A 80 -21.57 -2.75 7.92
CA ALA A 80 -20.99 -2.24 6.69
C ALA A 80 -19.48 -2.58 6.55
N VAL A 81 -18.72 -2.51 7.64
CA VAL A 81 -17.25 -2.74 7.62
C VAL A 81 -16.85 -4.21 7.79
N GLN A 82 -17.82 -5.10 8.02
CA GLN A 82 -17.59 -6.55 8.10
C GLN A 82 -17.61 -7.25 6.74
N GLN A 83 -18.24 -6.61 5.75
CA GLN A 83 -18.34 -7.13 4.39
C GLN A 83 -17.00 -7.03 3.66
N LYS A 84 -16.84 -7.83 2.59
CA LYS A 84 -15.71 -7.65 1.67
C LYS A 84 -15.97 -6.41 0.83
N VAL A 85 -15.02 -5.49 0.82
CA VAL A 85 -15.02 -4.28 -0.01
C VAL A 85 -13.79 -4.30 -0.91
N LEU A 86 -13.86 -3.67 -2.08
CA LEU A 86 -12.67 -3.44 -2.89
C LEU A 86 -11.78 -2.42 -2.19
N HIS A 87 -10.53 -2.79 -1.96
CA HIS A 87 -9.53 -1.92 -1.34
C HIS A 87 -8.38 -1.71 -2.33
N ARG A 88 -8.07 -0.45 -2.62
CA ARG A 88 -6.97 -0.10 -3.53
C ARG A 88 -5.63 -0.58 -2.97
N ALA A 89 -4.83 -1.19 -3.83
CA ALA A 89 -3.51 -1.74 -3.52
C ALA A 89 -2.51 -1.25 -4.57
N VAL A 90 -1.90 -0.09 -4.30
CA VAL A 90 -0.81 0.49 -5.09
C VAL A 90 0.45 0.47 -4.22
N GLY A 91 1.54 -0.04 -4.77
CA GLY A 91 2.84 -0.11 -4.09
C GLY A 91 3.95 0.40 -5.00
N VAL A 92 5.12 -0.26 -4.98
CA VAL A 92 6.25 0.09 -5.84
C VAL A 92 6.00 -0.15 -7.33
N VAL A 93 4.95 -0.90 -7.67
CA VAL A 93 4.48 -1.10 -9.04
C VAL A 93 3.07 -0.54 -9.18
N TYR A 94 2.86 0.25 -10.24
CA TYR A 94 1.57 0.83 -10.59
C TYR A 94 1.42 0.93 -12.11
N ASN A 95 0.29 0.43 -12.62
CA ASN A 95 -0.10 0.62 -14.02
C ASN A 95 -1.40 1.45 -14.08
N PRO A 96 -1.34 2.74 -14.43
CA PRO A 96 -2.49 3.63 -14.51
C PRO A 96 -3.58 3.14 -15.48
N GLU A 97 -3.20 2.51 -16.59
CA GLU A 97 -4.14 2.03 -17.62
C GLU A 97 -5.01 0.88 -17.10
N GLN A 98 -4.55 0.17 -16.07
CA GLN A 98 -5.25 -0.97 -15.48
C GLN A 98 -5.84 -0.66 -14.09
N GLU A 99 -5.87 0.61 -13.69
CA GLU A 99 -6.24 1.04 -12.33
C GLU A 99 -7.53 0.39 -11.83
N ARG A 100 -8.62 0.50 -12.60
CA ARG A 100 -9.94 -0.01 -12.18
C ARG A 100 -10.01 -1.54 -12.06
N ARG A 101 -9.11 -2.27 -12.72
CA ARG A 101 -9.16 -3.74 -12.86
C ARG A 101 -8.14 -4.46 -11.98
N SER A 102 -6.90 -3.97 -11.93
CA SER A 102 -5.77 -4.74 -11.38
C SER A 102 -5.29 -4.25 -10.01
N ASN A 103 -5.68 -3.03 -9.58
CA ASN A 103 -5.19 -2.44 -8.34
C ASN A 103 -6.21 -2.51 -7.19
N TYR A 104 -7.26 -3.32 -7.28
CA TYR A 104 -8.25 -3.47 -6.21
C TYR A 104 -8.34 -4.90 -5.72
N VAL A 105 -8.18 -5.07 -4.42
CA VAL A 105 -8.19 -6.38 -3.77
C VAL A 105 -9.42 -6.49 -2.86
N PRO A 106 -10.32 -7.46 -3.09
CA PRO A 106 -11.43 -7.73 -2.18
C PRO A 106 -10.91 -8.03 -0.77
N SER A 107 -11.25 -7.17 0.18
CA SER A 107 -10.66 -7.15 1.52
C SER A 107 -11.74 -6.98 2.58
N ARG A 108 -11.56 -7.62 3.74
CA ARG A 108 -12.28 -7.26 4.97
C ARG A 108 -11.35 -6.38 5.79
N ILE A 109 -11.54 -5.06 5.73
CA ILE A 109 -10.57 -4.07 6.26
C ILE A 109 -10.28 -4.33 7.74
N THR A 110 -11.31 -4.52 8.55
CA THR A 110 -11.19 -4.77 10.00
C THR A 110 -10.48 -6.07 10.36
N LYS A 111 -10.40 -7.04 9.43
CA LYS A 111 -9.60 -8.26 9.59
C LYS A 111 -8.19 -8.13 9.02
N ARG A 112 -7.99 -7.20 8.07
CA ARG A 112 -6.72 -6.98 7.38
C ARG A 112 -5.77 -6.09 8.18
N TYR A 113 -6.31 -5.08 8.86
CA TYR A 113 -5.53 -4.11 9.63
C TYR A 113 -6.11 -3.94 11.04
N ASP A 114 -5.28 -3.54 12.01
CA ASP A 114 -5.72 -3.09 13.34
C ASP A 114 -6.07 -1.61 13.34
N ALA A 115 -5.36 -0.83 12.51
CA ALA A 115 -5.60 0.57 12.29
C ALA A 115 -5.48 0.89 10.81
N PHE A 116 -6.21 1.90 10.34
CA PHE A 116 -6.16 2.36 8.96
C PHE A 116 -6.01 3.87 8.92
N LEU A 117 -4.97 4.36 8.25
CA LEU A 117 -4.73 5.77 8.02
C LEU A 117 -5.26 6.13 6.63
N PHE A 118 -6.16 7.10 6.58
CA PHE A 118 -6.74 7.57 5.34
C PHE A 118 -6.32 9.01 5.05
N PHE A 119 -5.99 9.26 3.79
CA PHE A 119 -5.68 10.58 3.26
C PHE A 119 -6.48 10.78 1.97
N LYS A 120 -7.24 11.85 1.84
CA LYS A 120 -8.00 12.13 0.61
C LYS A 120 -7.06 12.32 -0.57
N ASN A 121 -5.97 13.05 -0.36
CA ASN A 121 -4.96 13.31 -1.38
C ASN A 121 -3.60 12.76 -0.95
N SER A 122 -2.95 12.07 -1.86
CA SER A 122 -1.57 11.62 -1.75
C SER A 122 -0.65 12.47 -2.63
N GLN A 123 0.64 12.52 -2.29
CA GLN A 123 1.67 13.10 -3.13
C GLN A 123 2.77 12.07 -3.34
N ALA A 124 3.28 12.03 -4.57
CA ALA A 124 4.39 11.19 -4.94
C ALA A 124 5.62 11.53 -4.08
N LEU A 125 6.31 10.48 -3.62
CA LEU A 125 7.49 10.64 -2.80
C LEU A 125 8.62 11.27 -3.60
N HIS A 126 9.26 12.28 -3.02
CA HIS A 126 10.51 12.80 -3.53
C HIS A 126 11.64 11.84 -3.16
N PRO A 127 12.38 11.28 -4.13
CA PRO A 127 13.52 10.44 -3.82
C PRO A 127 14.55 11.28 -3.05
N LEU A 128 15.13 10.68 -2.01
CA LEU A 128 16.35 11.22 -1.42
C LEU A 128 17.44 11.24 -2.50
N ARG A 129 18.35 12.21 -2.45
CA ARG A 129 19.47 12.29 -3.41
C ARG A 129 20.13 10.92 -3.47
N GLN A 130 20.03 10.28 -4.62
CA GLN A 130 20.70 9.03 -4.88
C GLN A 130 22.16 9.43 -5.10
N GLU A 131 23.04 9.11 -4.16
CA GLU A 131 24.46 9.07 -4.50
C GLU A 131 24.56 8.06 -5.64
N GLU A 132 25.06 8.51 -6.79
CA GLU A 132 25.44 7.60 -7.86
C GLU A 132 26.37 6.59 -7.19
N ALA A 133 25.96 5.33 -7.12
CA ALA A 133 26.89 4.28 -6.78
C ALA A 133 28.03 4.45 -7.78
N GLU A 134 29.21 4.88 -7.32
CA GLU A 134 30.34 5.15 -8.18
C GLU A 134 30.45 3.96 -9.13
N SER A 135 30.29 4.23 -10.43
CA SER A 135 30.32 3.20 -11.46
C SER A 135 31.78 2.81 -11.70
N GLY A 136 32.34 2.15 -10.69
CA GLY A 136 33.69 1.63 -10.69
C GLY A 136 33.75 0.57 -9.62
N LEU A 137 34.22 -0.62 -9.98
CA LEU A 137 34.94 -1.41 -9.00
C LEU A 137 35.98 -0.45 -8.39
N PRO A 138 36.12 -0.34 -7.06
CA PRO A 138 37.23 0.42 -6.51
C PRO A 138 38.51 -0.07 -7.21
N ASP A 139 39.43 0.84 -7.56
CA ASP A 139 40.67 0.52 -8.28
C ASP A 139 41.46 -0.64 -7.64
N THR A 140 41.16 -0.89 -6.37
CA THR A 140 41.73 -1.92 -5.53
C THR A 140 40.91 -3.21 -5.47
N TYR A 141 39.95 -3.49 -6.35
CA TYR A 141 39.23 -4.77 -6.33
C TYR A 141 40.02 -5.89 -7.03
N PRO A 142 40.19 -7.10 -6.42
CA PRO A 142 39.82 -7.47 -5.05
C PRO A 142 40.96 -7.31 -4.03
N TRP A 143 42.10 -6.72 -4.40
CA TRP A 143 43.35 -6.83 -3.63
C TRP A 143 43.87 -5.57 -2.91
N GLY A 144 43.16 -4.46 -2.89
CA GLY A 144 43.27 -3.49 -1.81
C GLY A 144 44.53 -2.61 -1.73
N PHE A 145 45.42 -2.53 -2.72
CA PHE A 145 46.69 -1.77 -2.60
C PHE A 145 46.75 -0.53 -3.50
#